data_AF-A0A521R4C1-F1
#
_entry.id   AF-A0A521R4C1-F1
#
_cell.length_a   1.000
_cell.length_b   1.000
_cell.length_c   1.000
_cell.angle_alpha   90.00
_cell.angle_beta   90.00
_cell.angle_gamma   90.00
#
_symmetry.space_group_name_H-M   'P 1'
#
loop_
_entity.id
_entity.type
_entity.pdbx_description
1 polymer ?
#
loop_
_entity_poly.entity_id
_entity_poly.type
_entity_poly.pdbx_seq_one_letter_code
_entity_poly.pdbx_strand_id
1 'polypeptide(L)'
;MKKLYGTLAVAAVALMATPALAQIKIGSAGPMTGSNAAFGEQLKRGAQMAVEDINAAGGVNGQKLELIIGDDACDPKQATAVANKMVSDKVVFVAGHFCSGSSIPASDIYKEGKILQITPASTNPKLTEDAATKGNTTVFRTCGRDDVQGTTVGNYILKNHKTARVAILHDKSPYGKGVADETKKALNKGGLREAMYEAYNDTDKDFAALVNKMKQAKIDIIVLGGYHTAGALIIKQSREQGLMAQMMGFDSLETAEFAQLGGAATNGVLMSFPPKAEDDPKNAALVKKFRDAKYNPEGYTLFSYAAVKAWADAANKAKSTDAAAVAAALRSGKYDSAVGVLEFDAKGDIKNAVYDIYVWKDGKSYPSTK
;
A
#
# COMPACT_ATOMS: atom_id res chain seq x y z
N MET A 1 36.18 -81.40 0.05
CA MET A 1 35.88 -80.43 1.14
C MET A 1 36.13 -79.03 0.62
N LYS A 2 35.15 -78.14 0.84
CA LYS A 2 35.06 -76.75 0.38
C LYS A 2 36.19 -75.88 0.95
N LYS A 3 36.57 -74.81 0.23
CA LYS A 3 36.54 -73.43 0.75
C LYS A 3 36.68 -72.42 -0.41
N LEU A 4 35.66 -71.58 -0.49
CA LEU A 4 35.37 -70.58 -1.52
C LEU A 4 35.73 -69.20 -0.97
N TYR A 5 36.18 -68.32 -1.88
CA TYR A 5 36.56 -66.92 -1.71
C TYR A 5 35.49 -66.05 -1.02
N GLY A 6 35.94 -64.96 -0.39
CA GLY A 6 35.06 -63.89 0.10
C GLY A 6 35.83 -62.65 0.54
N THR A 7 36.20 -61.79 -0.41
CA THR A 7 36.71 -60.44 -0.15
C THR A 7 35.50 -59.52 0.08
N LEU A 8 35.32 -59.03 1.30
CA LEU A 8 34.28 -58.05 1.64
C LEU A 8 34.83 -56.63 1.47
N ALA A 9 34.40 -55.91 0.43
CA ALA A 9 34.61 -54.48 0.32
C ALA A 9 33.44 -53.76 1.03
N VAL A 10 33.73 -53.06 2.12
CA VAL A 10 32.75 -52.23 2.85
C VAL A 10 32.76 -50.84 2.19
N ALA A 11 31.71 -50.53 1.41
CA ALA A 11 31.47 -49.19 0.91
C ALA A 11 30.85 -48.33 2.03
N ALA A 12 31.59 -47.34 2.53
CA ALA A 12 31.08 -46.35 3.47
C ALA A 12 30.18 -45.35 2.72
N VAL A 13 28.86 -45.47 2.89
CA VAL A 13 27.90 -44.45 2.44
C VAL A 13 27.91 -43.32 3.47
N ALA A 14 28.58 -42.22 3.15
CA ALA A 14 28.46 -40.98 3.91
C ALA A 14 27.06 -40.39 3.71
N LEU A 15 26.18 -40.56 4.69
CA LEU A 15 24.93 -39.79 4.78
C LEU A 15 25.29 -38.32 4.98
N MET A 16 25.28 -37.55 3.89
CA MET A 16 25.24 -36.08 4.01
C MET A 16 23.87 -35.71 4.58
N ALA A 17 23.80 -35.47 5.88
CA ALA A 17 22.68 -34.79 6.49
C ALA A 17 22.65 -33.35 5.94
N THR A 18 21.82 -33.09 4.94
CA THR A 18 21.52 -31.72 4.55
C THR A 18 20.85 -31.04 5.75
N PRO A 19 21.44 -29.97 6.33
CA PRO A 19 20.79 -29.26 7.42
C PRO A 19 19.41 -28.83 6.94
N ALA A 20 18.37 -29.10 7.74
CA ALA A 20 17.03 -28.59 7.48
C ALA A 20 17.12 -27.06 7.52
N LEU A 21 17.19 -26.43 6.35
CA LEU A 21 17.23 -24.98 6.23
C LEU A 21 15.89 -24.45 6.74
N ALA A 22 15.91 -23.83 7.92
CA ALA A 22 14.73 -23.22 8.52
C ALA A 22 14.12 -22.20 7.55
N GLN A 23 12.79 -22.22 7.41
CA GLN A 23 12.07 -21.24 6.58
C GLN A 23 12.11 -19.87 7.26
N ILE A 24 12.34 -18.82 6.47
CA ILE A 24 12.28 -17.43 6.94
C ILE A 24 10.82 -16.97 6.85
N LYS A 25 10.22 -16.64 7.99
CA LYS A 25 8.84 -16.15 8.05
C LYS A 25 8.78 -14.66 7.75
N ILE A 26 7.96 -14.30 6.78
CA ILE A 26 7.62 -12.91 6.47
C ILE A 26 6.11 -12.71 6.51
N GLY A 27 5.64 -11.50 6.77
CA GLY A 27 4.24 -11.15 6.86
C GLY A 27 3.76 -10.32 5.66
N SER A 28 2.51 -10.53 5.26
CA SER A 28 1.72 -9.54 4.53
C SER A 28 0.54 -9.17 5.42
N ALA A 29 0.46 -7.91 5.83
CA ALA A 29 -0.57 -7.44 6.76
C ALA A 29 -1.39 -6.29 6.15
N GLY A 30 -2.71 -6.32 6.36
CA GLY A 30 -3.64 -5.34 5.79
C GLY A 30 -5.09 -5.75 6.01
N PRO A 31 -6.05 -5.02 5.43
CA PRO A 31 -7.48 -5.31 5.59
C PRO A 31 -7.86 -6.49 4.71
N MET A 32 -7.67 -7.72 5.19
CA MET A 32 -8.04 -8.92 4.42
C MET A 32 -9.56 -9.12 4.44
N THR A 33 -10.25 -8.52 5.41
CA THR A 33 -11.70 -8.49 5.52
C THR A 33 -12.22 -7.05 5.69
N GLY A 34 -13.56 -6.92 5.75
CA GLY A 34 -14.24 -5.63 5.92
C GLY A 34 -14.35 -4.83 4.62
N SER A 35 -14.74 -3.56 4.73
CA SER A 35 -15.01 -2.69 3.57
C SER A 35 -13.79 -2.42 2.70
N ASN A 36 -12.58 -2.67 3.20
CA ASN A 36 -11.32 -2.44 2.48
C ASN A 36 -10.67 -3.74 1.98
N ALA A 37 -11.40 -4.86 1.96
CA ALA A 37 -10.90 -6.19 1.60
C ALA A 37 -10.23 -6.26 0.21
N ALA A 38 -10.70 -5.47 -0.76
CA ALA A 38 -10.07 -5.38 -2.08
C ALA A 38 -8.58 -4.99 -2.00
N PHE A 39 -8.23 -4.06 -1.10
CA PHE A 39 -6.85 -3.67 -0.89
C PHE A 39 -6.04 -4.75 -0.17
N GLY A 40 -6.62 -5.45 0.82
CA GLY A 40 -5.96 -6.61 1.43
C GLY A 40 -5.63 -7.70 0.42
N GLU A 41 -6.54 -7.97 -0.53
CA GLU A 41 -6.29 -8.91 -1.63
C GLU A 41 -5.17 -8.42 -2.56
N GLN A 42 -5.12 -7.13 -2.93
CA GLN A 42 -3.99 -6.55 -3.69
C GLN A 42 -2.66 -6.79 -2.97
N LEU A 43 -2.59 -6.47 -1.67
CA LEU A 43 -1.39 -6.64 -0.84
C LEU A 43 -0.96 -8.11 -0.79
N LYS A 44 -1.91 -9.01 -0.48
CA LYS A 44 -1.69 -10.44 -0.37
C LYS A 44 -1.19 -11.04 -1.69
N ARG A 45 -1.82 -10.72 -2.82
CA ARG A 45 -1.43 -11.25 -4.13
C ARG A 45 -0.04 -10.79 -4.55
N GLY A 46 0.28 -9.52 -4.33
CA GLY A 46 1.62 -8.98 -4.57
C GLY A 46 2.69 -9.71 -3.77
N ALA A 47 2.46 -9.87 -2.47
CA ALA A 47 3.40 -10.55 -1.58
C ALA A 47 3.55 -12.05 -1.90
N GLN A 48 2.45 -12.74 -2.20
CA GLN A 48 2.44 -14.15 -2.59
C GLN A 48 3.29 -14.39 -3.85
N MET A 49 3.05 -13.60 -4.91
CA MET A 49 3.79 -13.73 -6.16
C MET A 49 5.29 -13.46 -5.96
N ALA A 50 5.67 -12.48 -5.14
CA ALA A 50 7.07 -12.20 -4.83
C ALA A 50 7.73 -13.35 -4.07
N VAL A 51 7.05 -13.93 -3.07
CA VAL A 51 7.55 -15.09 -2.32
C VAL A 51 7.76 -16.29 -3.24
N GLU A 52 6.83 -16.56 -4.15
CA GLU A 52 6.96 -17.64 -5.14
C GLU A 52 8.21 -17.44 -6.02
N ASP A 53 8.40 -16.23 -6.57
CA ASP A 53 9.56 -15.90 -7.41
C ASP A 53 10.88 -16.00 -6.64
N ILE A 54 10.93 -15.47 -5.43
CA ILE A 54 12.13 -15.52 -4.58
C ILE A 54 12.48 -16.96 -4.22
N ASN A 55 11.48 -17.77 -3.86
CA ASN A 55 11.69 -19.18 -3.52
C ASN A 55 12.14 -20.01 -4.73
N ALA A 56 11.59 -19.74 -5.92
CA ALA A 56 12.02 -20.36 -7.16
C ALA A 56 13.47 -19.98 -7.53
N ALA A 57 13.92 -18.78 -7.14
CA ALA A 57 15.29 -18.30 -7.34
C ALA A 57 16.29 -18.73 -6.25
N GLY A 58 15.90 -19.63 -5.33
CA GLY A 58 16.78 -20.16 -4.27
C GLY A 58 16.61 -19.50 -2.90
N GLY A 59 15.65 -18.59 -2.74
CA GLY A 59 15.28 -17.99 -1.46
C GLY A 59 16.16 -16.80 -1.05
N VAL A 60 16.12 -16.48 0.24
CA VAL A 60 16.96 -15.45 0.87
C VAL A 60 18.05 -16.13 1.68
N ASN A 61 19.31 -15.83 1.38
CA ASN A 61 20.48 -16.47 1.97
C ASN A 61 20.41 -18.01 1.89
N GLY A 62 19.84 -18.54 0.80
CA GLY A 62 19.63 -19.97 0.56
C GLY A 62 18.42 -20.58 1.29
N GLN A 63 17.64 -19.79 2.04
CA GLN A 63 16.47 -20.26 2.78
C GLN A 63 15.16 -19.81 2.12
N LYS A 64 14.18 -20.72 2.07
CA LYS A 64 12.85 -20.41 1.53
C LYS A 64 12.08 -19.50 2.48
N LEU A 65 11.27 -18.62 1.90
CA LEU A 65 10.32 -17.76 2.58
C LEU A 65 9.00 -18.50 2.84
N GLU A 66 8.43 -18.27 4.02
CA GLU A 66 7.07 -18.64 4.41
C GLU A 66 6.27 -17.34 4.60
N LEU A 67 5.14 -17.20 3.89
CA LEU A 67 4.30 -16.01 3.99
C LEU A 67 3.18 -16.21 5.02
N ILE A 68 3.14 -15.33 6.03
CA ILE A 68 2.10 -15.24 7.04
C ILE A 68 1.15 -14.09 6.67
N ILE A 69 -0.14 -14.36 6.66
CA ILE A 69 -1.17 -13.34 6.37
C ILE A 69 -1.73 -12.79 7.68
N GLY A 70 -1.73 -11.47 7.83
CA GLY A 70 -2.31 -10.76 8.96
C GLY A 70 -3.51 -9.92 8.52
N ASP A 71 -4.70 -10.26 9.02
CA ASP A 71 -5.89 -9.44 8.79
C ASP A 71 -6.04 -8.39 9.88
N ASP A 72 -5.87 -7.13 9.51
CA ASP A 72 -6.06 -5.99 10.42
C ASP A 72 -7.43 -5.31 10.28
N ALA A 73 -8.24 -5.68 9.27
CA ALA A 73 -9.51 -5.04 8.94
C ALA A 73 -9.50 -3.49 8.87
N CYS A 74 -8.33 -2.86 8.70
CA CYS A 74 -8.08 -1.43 8.89
C CYS A 74 -8.45 -0.89 10.28
N ASP A 75 -8.54 -1.75 11.28
CA ASP A 75 -8.76 -1.41 12.68
C ASP A 75 -7.43 -1.32 13.45
N PRO A 76 -7.12 -0.20 14.12
CA PRO A 76 -5.86 -0.05 14.87
C PRO A 76 -5.66 -1.08 15.99
N LYS A 77 -6.71 -1.55 16.67
CA LYS A 77 -6.56 -2.54 17.76
C LYS A 77 -6.31 -3.93 17.19
N GLN A 78 -6.96 -4.28 16.09
CA GLN A 78 -6.70 -5.54 15.40
C GLN A 78 -5.30 -5.53 14.77
N ALA A 79 -4.85 -4.39 14.22
CA ALA A 79 -3.49 -4.23 13.72
C ALA A 79 -2.42 -4.49 14.79
N THR A 80 -2.61 -4.00 16.02
CA THR A 80 -1.66 -4.29 17.12
C THR A 80 -1.71 -5.76 17.53
N ALA A 81 -2.87 -6.41 17.49
CA ALA A 81 -2.99 -7.85 17.74
C ALA A 81 -2.26 -8.68 16.67
N VAL A 82 -2.42 -8.31 15.40
CA VAL A 82 -1.67 -8.90 14.27
C VAL A 82 -0.17 -8.70 14.47
N ALA A 83 0.28 -7.50 14.81
CA ALA A 83 1.70 -7.23 15.02
C ALA A 83 2.30 -8.09 16.14
N ASN A 84 1.62 -8.18 17.29
CA ASN A 84 2.05 -9.06 18.39
C ASN A 84 2.10 -10.54 18.00
N LYS A 85 1.14 -10.99 17.17
CA LYS A 85 1.18 -12.34 16.61
C LYS A 85 2.39 -12.55 15.70
N MET A 86 2.71 -11.60 14.81
CA MET A 86 3.89 -11.68 13.93
C MET A 86 5.19 -11.76 14.74
N VAL A 87 5.29 -11.00 15.84
CA VAL A 87 6.42 -11.10 16.79
C VAL A 87 6.50 -12.49 17.41
N SER A 88 5.37 -13.01 17.90
CA SER A 88 5.29 -14.35 18.50
C SER A 88 5.65 -15.46 17.52
N ASP A 89 5.24 -15.30 16.25
CA ASP A 89 5.51 -16.25 15.17
C ASP A 89 6.96 -16.16 14.63
N LYS A 90 7.76 -15.22 15.14
CA LYS A 90 9.15 -14.94 14.73
C LYS A 90 9.25 -14.51 13.26
N VAL A 91 8.28 -13.71 12.81
CA VAL A 91 8.35 -13.03 11.52
C VAL A 91 9.48 -12.00 11.56
N VAL A 92 10.28 -11.92 10.48
CA VAL A 92 11.43 -10.98 10.42
C VAL A 92 11.14 -9.72 9.61
N PHE A 93 10.10 -9.76 8.78
CA PHE A 93 9.72 -8.69 7.87
C PHE A 93 8.21 -8.69 7.64
N VAL A 94 7.61 -7.49 7.54
CA VAL A 94 6.20 -7.31 7.17
C VAL A 94 6.08 -6.35 5.99
N ALA A 95 5.48 -6.83 4.91
CA ALA A 95 4.93 -6.02 3.84
C ALA A 95 3.52 -5.55 4.26
N GLY A 96 3.42 -4.32 4.77
CA GLY A 96 2.18 -3.82 5.36
C GLY A 96 2.38 -2.61 6.27
N HIS A 97 1.34 -2.04 6.85
CA HIS A 97 -0.06 -2.34 6.58
C HIS A 97 -0.58 -1.47 5.41
N PHE A 98 -1.85 -1.60 5.04
CA PHE A 98 -2.47 -0.71 4.06
C PHE A 98 -2.87 0.63 4.72
N CYS A 99 -3.74 0.57 5.73
CA CYS A 99 -4.25 1.76 6.40
C CYS A 99 -3.18 2.43 7.28
N SER A 100 -3.08 3.75 7.21
CA SER A 100 -2.16 4.51 8.07
C SER A 100 -2.50 4.42 9.55
N GLY A 101 -3.79 4.30 9.89
CA GLY A 101 -4.23 4.04 11.26
C GLY A 101 -3.78 2.68 11.82
N SER A 102 -3.53 1.70 10.95
CA SER A 102 -2.99 0.37 11.31
C SER A 102 -1.47 0.39 11.36
N SER A 103 -0.84 0.97 10.31
CA SER A 103 0.63 0.96 10.14
C SER A 103 1.36 1.67 11.26
N ILE A 104 0.86 2.83 11.71
CA ILE A 104 1.53 3.66 12.73
C ILE A 104 1.67 2.90 14.07
N PRO A 105 0.59 2.42 14.72
CA PRO A 105 0.73 1.70 15.98
C PRO A 105 1.41 0.32 15.83
N ALA A 106 1.23 -0.37 14.70
CA ALA A 106 1.93 -1.63 14.45
C ALA A 106 3.45 -1.44 14.34
N SER A 107 3.91 -0.32 13.79
CA SER A 107 5.34 -0.03 13.62
C SER A 107 6.12 0.04 14.93
N ASP A 108 5.48 0.50 16.02
CA ASP A 108 6.10 0.53 17.35
C ASP A 108 6.31 -0.89 17.90
N ILE A 109 5.33 -1.79 17.70
CA ILE A 109 5.44 -3.21 18.11
C ILE A 109 6.48 -3.94 17.27
N TYR A 110 6.52 -3.68 15.97
CA TYR A 110 7.54 -4.25 15.08
C TYR A 110 8.95 -3.83 15.47
N LYS A 111 9.15 -2.57 15.89
CA LYS A 111 10.43 -2.11 16.43
C LYS A 111 10.88 -2.94 17.63
N GLU A 112 10.00 -3.14 18.61
CA GLU A 112 10.28 -3.93 19.82
C GLU A 112 10.58 -5.40 19.50
N GLY A 113 9.82 -5.97 18.56
CA GLY A 113 10.00 -7.33 18.05
C GLY A 113 11.14 -7.49 17.04
N LYS A 114 11.90 -6.42 16.74
CA LYS A 114 12.97 -6.39 15.72
C LYS A 114 12.51 -6.88 14.34
N ILE A 115 11.30 -6.49 13.94
CA ILE A 115 10.70 -6.74 12.64
C ILE A 115 10.87 -5.50 11.76
N LEU A 116 11.31 -5.69 10.52
CA LEU A 116 11.34 -4.62 9.53
C LEU A 116 9.97 -4.48 8.87
N GLN A 117 9.46 -3.26 8.75
CA GLN A 117 8.21 -2.96 8.07
C GLN A 117 8.48 -2.17 6.79
N ILE A 118 8.02 -2.68 5.64
CA ILE A 118 7.89 -1.88 4.41
C ILE A 118 6.40 -1.82 4.07
N THR A 119 5.77 -0.67 4.21
CA THR A 119 4.37 -0.51 3.77
C THR A 119 4.31 -0.30 2.26
N PRO A 120 3.41 -1.02 1.55
CA PRO A 120 3.17 -0.75 0.14
C PRO A 120 2.19 0.40 -0.12
N ALA A 121 1.46 0.89 0.89
CA ALA A 121 0.29 1.75 0.67
C ALA A 121 -0.04 2.78 1.78
N SER A 122 0.59 2.71 2.96
CA SER A 122 0.31 3.69 4.02
C SER A 122 1.08 4.99 3.77
N THR A 123 0.34 6.05 3.42
CA THR A 123 0.89 7.31 2.92
C THR A 123 1.01 8.43 3.96
N ASN A 124 0.46 8.28 5.17
CA ASN A 124 0.47 9.38 6.13
C ASN A 124 1.91 9.71 6.57
N PRO A 125 2.37 10.97 6.46
CA PRO A 125 3.72 11.39 6.83
C PRO A 125 4.17 10.91 8.23
N LYS A 126 3.27 10.88 9.21
CA LYS A 126 3.58 10.48 10.59
C LYS A 126 4.19 9.09 10.72
N LEU A 127 3.89 8.15 9.83
CA LEU A 127 4.47 6.80 9.90
C LEU A 127 6.01 6.83 9.93
N THR A 128 6.66 7.60 9.05
CA THR A 128 8.13 7.68 9.00
C THR A 128 8.67 8.84 9.82
N GLU A 129 7.93 9.94 9.99
CA GLU A 129 8.34 11.07 10.83
C GLU A 129 8.35 10.71 12.33
N ASP A 130 7.29 10.08 12.84
CA ASP A 130 7.21 9.66 14.23
C ASP A 130 8.17 8.50 14.50
N ALA A 131 8.30 7.56 13.56
CA ALA A 131 9.29 6.49 13.64
C ALA A 131 10.70 7.05 13.78
N ALA A 132 11.10 7.98 12.90
CA ALA A 132 12.42 8.62 12.96
C ALA A 132 12.63 9.38 14.27
N THR A 133 11.63 10.13 14.73
CA THR A 133 11.67 10.87 16.02
C THR A 133 11.86 9.94 17.22
N LYS A 134 11.26 8.75 17.18
CA LYS A 134 11.41 7.70 18.20
C LYS A 134 12.69 6.86 18.01
N GLY A 135 13.57 7.18 17.06
CA GLY A 135 14.75 6.37 16.73
C GLY A 135 14.42 4.99 16.16
N ASN A 136 13.23 4.80 15.59
CA ASN A 136 12.86 3.61 14.85
C ASN A 136 13.38 3.73 13.41
N THR A 137 14.36 2.88 13.06
CA THR A 137 15.00 2.88 11.75
C THR A 137 14.53 1.74 10.85
N THR A 138 13.53 0.95 11.26
CA THR A 138 13.08 -0.26 10.54
C THR A 138 11.75 -0.06 9.81
N VAL A 139 11.33 1.18 9.59
CA VAL A 139 10.09 1.53 8.86
C VAL A 139 10.45 2.14 7.51
N PHE A 140 9.81 1.66 6.46
CA PHE A 140 10.02 2.08 5.08
C PHE A 140 8.71 2.05 4.30
N ARG A 141 8.68 2.66 3.11
CA ARG A 141 7.53 2.60 2.19
C ARG A 141 7.97 2.36 0.76
N THR A 142 7.18 1.64 -0.03
CA THR A 142 7.32 1.65 -1.50
C THR A 142 6.32 2.60 -2.18
N CYS A 143 5.40 3.19 -1.43
CA CYS A 143 4.51 4.26 -1.89
C CYS A 143 5.02 5.66 -1.51
N GLY A 144 4.31 6.68 -1.98
CA GLY A 144 4.55 8.08 -1.63
C GLY A 144 3.91 8.50 -0.29
N ARG A 145 3.79 9.82 -0.09
CA ARG A 145 3.25 10.43 1.13
C ARG A 145 2.13 11.43 0.85
N ASP A 146 1.25 11.61 1.83
CA ASP A 146 0.08 12.50 1.73
C ASP A 146 0.43 13.99 1.64
N ASP A 147 1.60 14.42 2.10
CA ASP A 147 2.05 15.82 1.95
C ASP A 147 2.44 16.14 0.49
N VAL A 148 3.01 15.17 -0.23
CA VAL A 148 3.23 15.27 -1.68
C VAL A 148 1.90 15.12 -2.44
N GLN A 149 1.09 14.14 -2.07
CA GLN A 149 -0.18 13.84 -2.73
C GLN A 149 -1.20 14.98 -2.58
N GLY A 150 -1.41 15.49 -1.36
CA GLY A 150 -2.32 16.60 -1.08
C GLY A 150 -1.87 17.90 -1.74
N THR A 151 -0.56 18.14 -1.80
CA THR A 151 0.00 19.27 -2.58
C THR A 151 -0.29 19.13 -4.07
N THR A 152 -0.18 17.92 -4.63
CA THR A 152 -0.46 17.64 -6.04
C THR A 152 -1.93 17.93 -6.38
N VAL A 153 -2.86 17.41 -5.57
CA VAL A 153 -4.30 17.65 -5.73
C VAL A 153 -4.65 19.12 -5.54
N GLY A 154 -4.14 19.76 -4.49
CA GLY A 154 -4.36 21.20 -4.25
C GLY A 154 -3.87 22.07 -5.41
N ASN A 155 -2.67 21.79 -5.94
CA ASN A 155 -2.12 22.50 -7.10
C ASN A 155 -2.93 22.25 -8.38
N TYR A 156 -3.45 21.03 -8.58
CA TYR A 156 -4.33 20.74 -9.70
C TYR A 156 -5.61 21.58 -9.66
N ILE A 157 -6.26 21.67 -8.48
CA ILE A 157 -7.46 22.49 -8.29
C ILE A 157 -7.14 23.98 -8.50
N LEU A 158 -6.04 24.48 -7.92
CA LEU A 158 -5.59 25.86 -8.10
C LEU A 158 -5.22 26.17 -9.56
N LYS A 159 -4.84 25.19 -10.37
CA LYS A 159 -4.52 25.41 -11.78
C LYS A 159 -5.78 25.45 -12.64
N ASN A 160 -6.70 24.51 -12.42
CA ASN A 160 -7.80 24.24 -13.35
C ASN A 160 -9.16 24.79 -12.87
N HIS A 161 -9.30 25.11 -11.57
CA HIS A 161 -10.57 25.42 -10.92
C HIS A 161 -10.46 26.54 -9.87
N LYS A 162 -9.71 27.60 -10.17
CA LYS A 162 -9.37 28.70 -9.24
C LYS A 162 -10.55 29.35 -8.50
N THR A 163 -11.73 29.36 -9.11
CA THR A 163 -12.92 30.03 -8.56
C THR A 163 -13.95 29.06 -8.01
N ALA A 164 -13.63 27.76 -7.95
CA ALA A 164 -14.56 26.73 -7.51
C ALA A 164 -14.83 26.82 -6.00
N ARG A 165 -16.07 26.57 -5.62
CA ARG A 165 -16.48 26.38 -4.23
C ARG A 165 -16.15 24.95 -3.82
N VAL A 166 -15.07 24.79 -3.08
CA VAL A 166 -14.55 23.47 -2.69
C VAL A 166 -15.16 23.02 -1.36
N ALA A 167 -15.68 21.79 -1.31
CA ALA A 167 -15.91 21.06 -0.07
C ALA A 167 -14.76 20.06 0.14
N ILE A 168 -14.20 20.02 1.33
CA ILE A 168 -13.20 19.04 1.74
C ILE A 168 -13.86 18.12 2.76
N LEU A 169 -13.96 16.84 2.41
CA LEU A 169 -14.57 15.80 3.23
C LEU A 169 -13.50 14.86 3.77
N HIS A 170 -13.67 14.35 4.99
CA HIS A 170 -12.80 13.30 5.51
C HIS A 170 -13.50 12.25 6.38
N ASP A 171 -13.00 11.02 6.37
CA ASP A 171 -13.53 9.89 7.15
C ASP A 171 -13.07 9.85 8.63
N LYS A 172 -12.27 10.84 9.05
CA LYS A 172 -11.67 10.98 10.41
C LYS A 172 -10.50 10.03 10.68
N SER A 173 -10.22 9.08 9.78
CA SER A 173 -9.06 8.22 9.90
C SER A 173 -7.76 9.03 9.79
N PRO A 174 -6.63 8.54 10.32
CA PRO A 174 -5.33 9.21 10.14
C PRO A 174 -4.98 9.46 8.68
N TYR A 175 -5.33 8.54 7.78
CA TYR A 175 -5.13 8.72 6.34
C TYR A 175 -6.09 9.78 5.75
N GLY A 176 -7.40 9.53 5.83
CA GLY A 176 -8.40 10.37 5.16
C GLY A 176 -8.37 11.82 5.65
N LYS A 177 -8.24 12.03 6.96
CA LYS A 177 -8.03 13.38 7.51
C LYS A 177 -6.67 13.97 7.13
N GLY A 178 -5.61 13.17 7.15
CA GLY A 178 -4.25 13.63 6.85
C GLY A 178 -4.12 14.19 5.42
N VAL A 179 -4.58 13.43 4.43
CA VAL A 179 -4.52 13.86 3.02
C VAL A 179 -5.48 15.02 2.71
N ALA A 180 -6.64 15.07 3.38
CA ALA A 180 -7.57 16.20 3.32
C ALA A 180 -6.94 17.48 3.89
N ASP A 181 -6.24 17.38 5.03
CA ASP A 181 -5.57 18.51 5.68
C ASP A 181 -4.40 19.04 4.84
N GLU A 182 -3.58 18.17 4.24
CA GLU A 182 -2.50 18.59 3.34
C GLU A 182 -3.03 19.24 2.06
N THR A 183 -4.15 18.74 1.52
CA THR A 183 -4.84 19.39 0.39
C THR A 183 -5.40 20.75 0.77
N LYS A 184 -6.09 20.85 1.92
CA LYS A 184 -6.59 22.11 2.48
C LYS A 184 -5.45 23.13 2.64
N LYS A 185 -4.32 22.70 3.16
CA LYS A 185 -3.11 23.53 3.34
C LYS A 185 -2.58 24.04 1.99
N ALA A 186 -2.50 23.19 0.97
CA ALA A 186 -2.07 23.58 -0.37
C ALA A 186 -3.03 24.60 -1.01
N LEU A 187 -4.34 24.35 -0.98
CA LEU A 187 -5.37 25.28 -1.47
C LEU A 187 -5.28 26.64 -0.79
N ASN A 188 -5.23 26.63 0.54
CA ASN A 188 -5.15 27.83 1.37
C ASN A 188 -3.89 28.66 1.10
N LYS A 189 -2.75 27.99 0.89
CA LYS A 189 -1.49 28.65 0.51
C LYS A 189 -1.60 29.31 -0.87
N GLY A 190 -2.37 28.71 -1.79
CA GLY A 190 -2.65 29.26 -3.11
C GLY A 190 -3.78 30.30 -3.15
N GLY A 191 -4.35 30.69 -2.02
CA GLY A 191 -5.38 31.73 -1.91
C GLY A 191 -6.83 31.23 -2.09
N LEU A 192 -7.05 29.92 -2.21
CA LEU A 192 -8.39 29.34 -2.29
C LEU A 192 -8.77 28.77 -0.91
N ARG A 193 -9.81 29.33 -0.29
CA ARG A 193 -10.39 28.81 0.96
C ARG A 193 -11.55 27.87 0.64
N GLU A 194 -11.60 26.72 1.30
CA GLU A 194 -12.72 25.80 1.12
C GLU A 194 -14.02 26.41 1.67
N ALA A 195 -15.13 26.17 0.98
CA ALA A 195 -16.46 26.60 1.41
C ALA A 195 -17.05 25.67 2.49
N MET A 196 -16.57 24.43 2.54
CA MET A 196 -16.95 23.43 3.54
C MET A 196 -15.73 22.57 3.90
N TYR A 197 -15.58 22.26 5.18
CA TYR A 197 -14.66 21.26 5.69
C TYR A 197 -15.42 20.38 6.68
N GLU A 198 -15.71 19.13 6.31
CA GLU A 198 -16.65 18.28 7.05
C GLU A 198 -16.13 16.87 7.22
N ALA A 199 -16.45 16.27 8.37
CA ALA A 199 -16.19 14.86 8.60
C ALA A 199 -17.43 14.03 8.23
N TYR A 200 -17.21 12.80 7.76
CA TYR A 200 -18.24 11.77 7.62
C TYR A 200 -17.81 10.49 8.36
N ASN A 201 -18.72 9.54 8.57
CA ASN A 201 -18.33 8.21 9.05
C ASN A 201 -18.23 7.27 7.85
N ASP A 202 -17.15 6.51 7.75
CA ASP A 202 -16.89 5.55 6.67
C ASP A 202 -17.91 4.39 6.63
N THR A 203 -18.55 4.11 7.75
CA THR A 203 -19.60 3.08 7.88
C THR A 203 -20.99 3.56 7.47
N ASP A 204 -21.20 4.87 7.33
CA ASP A 204 -22.49 5.44 6.93
C ASP A 204 -22.87 4.94 5.52
N LYS A 205 -24.17 4.67 5.33
CA LYS A 205 -24.74 4.26 4.03
C LYS A 205 -25.62 5.34 3.41
N ASP A 206 -26.04 6.32 4.21
CA ASP A 206 -26.86 7.46 3.79
C ASP A 206 -26.08 8.76 4.02
N PHE A 207 -25.80 9.45 2.93
CA PHE A 207 -25.11 10.74 2.89
C PHE A 207 -26.04 11.86 2.42
N ALA A 208 -27.36 11.67 2.39
CA ALA A 208 -28.31 12.65 1.84
C ALA A 208 -28.26 14.00 2.57
N ALA A 209 -28.08 14.01 3.89
CA ALA A 209 -27.91 15.25 4.64
C ALA A 209 -26.63 15.99 4.23
N LEU A 210 -25.51 15.27 4.06
CA LEU A 210 -24.24 15.84 3.61
C LEU A 210 -24.35 16.40 2.18
N VAL A 211 -24.99 15.65 1.27
CA VAL A 211 -25.25 16.08 -0.11
C VAL A 211 -26.12 17.33 -0.15
N ASN A 212 -27.20 17.39 0.63
CA ASN A 212 -28.05 18.58 0.73
C ASN A 212 -27.29 19.80 1.24
N LYS A 213 -26.42 19.63 2.24
CA LYS A 213 -25.54 20.70 2.74
C LYS A 213 -24.60 21.20 1.64
N MET A 214 -23.99 20.30 0.87
CA MET A 214 -23.14 20.66 -0.28
C MET A 214 -23.93 21.40 -1.38
N LYS A 215 -25.18 21.01 -1.66
CA LYS A 215 -26.05 21.73 -2.60
C LYS A 215 -26.36 23.15 -2.13
N GLN A 216 -26.75 23.32 -0.87
CA GLN A 216 -27.02 24.63 -0.29
C GLN A 216 -25.79 25.54 -0.31
N ALA A 217 -24.61 24.95 -0.05
CA ALA A 217 -23.33 25.64 -0.15
C ALA A 217 -22.85 25.84 -1.60
N LYS A 218 -23.60 25.39 -2.62
CA LYS A 218 -23.27 25.50 -4.05
C LYS A 218 -21.87 24.98 -4.36
N ILE A 219 -21.56 23.77 -3.88
CA ILE A 219 -20.24 23.17 -4.06
C ILE A 219 -20.01 22.78 -5.53
N ASP A 220 -18.86 23.17 -6.06
CA ASP A 220 -18.39 22.85 -7.41
C ASP A 220 -17.42 21.67 -7.41
N ILE A 221 -16.64 21.51 -6.34
CA ILE A 221 -15.63 20.44 -6.18
C ILE A 221 -15.78 19.78 -4.83
N ILE A 222 -15.77 18.45 -4.81
CA ILE A 222 -15.69 17.62 -3.60
C ILE A 222 -14.30 17.00 -3.54
N VAL A 223 -13.47 17.41 -2.58
CA VAL A 223 -12.23 16.70 -2.23
C VAL A 223 -12.57 15.65 -1.18
N LEU A 224 -12.33 14.37 -1.49
CA LEU A 224 -12.69 13.24 -0.63
C LEU A 224 -11.45 12.59 -0.01
N GLY A 225 -11.17 12.89 1.26
CA GLY A 225 -10.18 12.19 2.08
C GLY A 225 -10.75 10.95 2.77
N GLY A 226 -10.67 9.79 2.10
CA GLY A 226 -11.09 8.50 2.67
C GLY A 226 -11.16 7.42 1.60
N TYR A 227 -11.83 6.31 1.88
CA TYR A 227 -11.76 5.10 1.04
C TYR A 227 -12.91 4.93 0.04
N HIS A 228 -12.68 4.05 -0.95
CA HIS A 228 -13.56 3.80 -2.08
C HIS A 228 -15.02 3.48 -1.72
N THR A 229 -15.30 2.71 -0.67
CA THR A 229 -16.69 2.28 -0.35
C THR A 229 -17.59 3.48 -0.06
N ALA A 230 -17.18 4.37 0.86
CA ALA A 230 -17.92 5.58 1.18
C ALA A 230 -17.87 6.57 0.02
N GLY A 231 -16.72 6.70 -0.66
CA GLY A 231 -16.58 7.58 -1.83
C GLY A 231 -17.56 7.25 -2.96
N ALA A 232 -17.71 5.96 -3.27
CA ALA A 232 -18.64 5.46 -4.28
C ALA A 232 -20.10 5.80 -3.93
N LEU A 233 -20.48 5.68 -2.66
CA LEU A 233 -21.83 6.04 -2.19
C LEU A 233 -22.05 7.55 -2.22
N ILE A 234 -21.07 8.34 -1.77
CA ILE A 234 -21.15 9.81 -1.78
C ILE A 234 -21.32 10.33 -3.20
N ILE A 235 -20.52 9.84 -4.17
CA ILE A 235 -20.65 10.31 -5.55
C ILE A 235 -21.99 9.89 -6.17
N LYS A 236 -22.40 8.64 -5.94
CA LYS A 236 -23.68 8.11 -6.42
C LYS A 236 -24.86 8.93 -5.90
N GLN A 237 -24.96 9.11 -4.60
CA GLN A 237 -26.04 9.88 -3.97
C GLN A 237 -25.99 11.37 -4.34
N SER A 238 -24.79 11.94 -4.54
CA SER A 238 -24.63 13.29 -5.07
C SER A 238 -25.30 13.43 -6.43
N ARG A 239 -25.04 12.50 -7.36
CA ARG A 239 -25.61 12.54 -8.71
C ARG A 239 -27.11 12.29 -8.71
N GLU A 240 -27.57 11.30 -7.94
CA GLU A 240 -29.00 11.00 -7.78
C GLU A 240 -29.80 12.20 -7.25
N GLN A 241 -29.19 13.04 -6.41
CA GLN A 241 -29.80 14.27 -5.88
C GLN A 241 -29.53 15.53 -6.71
N GLY A 242 -28.93 15.39 -7.90
CA GLY A 242 -28.67 16.48 -8.82
C GLY A 242 -27.50 17.40 -8.45
N LEU A 243 -26.62 16.99 -7.52
CA LEU A 243 -25.35 17.67 -7.27
C LEU A 243 -24.30 17.13 -8.25
N MET A 244 -23.93 17.94 -9.25
CA MET A 244 -22.98 17.58 -10.31
C MET A 244 -21.54 18.05 -10.06
N ALA A 245 -21.19 18.37 -8.80
CA ALA A 245 -19.84 18.80 -8.38
C ALA A 245 -18.73 17.81 -8.79
N GLN A 246 -17.62 18.26 -9.34
CA GLN A 246 -16.48 17.40 -9.66
C GLN A 246 -15.91 16.77 -8.38
N MET A 247 -15.89 15.44 -8.27
CA MET A 247 -15.23 14.78 -7.14
C MET A 247 -13.77 14.52 -7.48
N MET A 248 -12.90 14.77 -6.51
CA MET A 248 -11.48 14.45 -6.54
C MET A 248 -11.12 13.67 -5.29
N GLY A 249 -10.71 12.42 -5.46
CA GLY A 249 -10.18 11.59 -4.39
C GLY A 249 -8.68 11.43 -4.47
N PHE A 250 -8.19 10.39 -3.80
CA PHE A 250 -6.77 10.05 -3.68
C PHE A 250 -6.57 8.57 -4.01
N ASP A 251 -5.42 8.02 -3.62
CA ASP A 251 -4.99 6.70 -4.03
C ASP A 251 -5.91 5.56 -3.58
N SER A 252 -6.64 5.76 -2.49
CA SER A 252 -7.64 4.85 -1.93
C SER A 252 -8.90 4.65 -2.78
N LEU A 253 -8.97 5.28 -3.96
CA LEU A 253 -10.01 5.01 -4.96
C LEU A 253 -9.56 4.01 -6.05
N GLU A 254 -8.28 3.67 -6.16
CA GLU A 254 -7.72 2.78 -7.20
C GLU A 254 -8.04 1.29 -6.92
N THR A 255 -9.30 0.94 -7.14
CA THR A 255 -9.82 -0.43 -7.09
C THR A 255 -11.03 -0.55 -8.01
N ALA A 256 -11.16 -1.66 -8.74
CA ALA A 256 -12.34 -1.92 -9.57
C ALA A 256 -13.65 -1.86 -8.76
N GLU A 257 -13.61 -2.15 -7.45
CA GLU A 257 -14.76 -2.10 -6.56
C GLU A 257 -15.35 -0.68 -6.44
N PHE A 258 -14.54 0.38 -6.57
CA PHE A 258 -15.03 1.76 -6.58
C PHE A 258 -16.08 1.98 -7.67
N ALA A 259 -15.75 1.57 -8.90
CA ALA A 259 -16.65 1.66 -10.03
C ALA A 259 -17.84 0.70 -9.93
N GLN A 260 -17.65 -0.50 -9.38
CA GLN A 260 -18.75 -1.45 -9.17
C GLN A 260 -19.81 -0.90 -8.22
N LEU A 261 -19.39 -0.27 -7.12
CA LEU A 261 -20.28 0.30 -6.11
C LEU A 261 -20.97 1.58 -6.59
N GLY A 262 -20.22 2.48 -7.24
CA GLY A 262 -20.75 3.78 -7.67
C GLY A 262 -21.41 3.76 -9.04
N GLY A 263 -21.19 2.73 -9.85
CA GLY A 263 -21.71 2.61 -11.20
C GLY A 263 -21.33 3.80 -12.09
N ALA A 264 -22.25 4.22 -12.95
CA ALA A 264 -22.04 5.35 -13.87
C ALA A 264 -21.73 6.69 -13.16
N ALA A 265 -22.08 6.84 -11.88
CA ALA A 265 -21.77 8.05 -11.13
C ALA A 265 -20.26 8.26 -10.91
N THR A 266 -19.46 7.19 -11.01
CA THR A 266 -18.00 7.28 -10.92
C THR A 266 -17.34 7.86 -12.17
N ASN A 267 -18.04 7.88 -13.32
CA ASN A 267 -17.49 8.45 -14.54
C ASN A 267 -17.19 9.94 -14.36
N GLY A 268 -15.97 10.33 -14.70
CA GLY A 268 -15.45 11.68 -14.53
C GLY A 268 -14.85 11.96 -13.16
N VAL A 269 -14.97 11.06 -12.16
CA VAL A 269 -14.29 11.26 -10.87
C VAL A 269 -12.78 11.30 -11.09
N LEU A 270 -12.12 12.31 -10.52
CA LEU A 270 -10.68 12.44 -10.55
C LEU A 270 -10.08 11.80 -9.29
N MET A 271 -8.83 11.35 -9.37
CA MET A 271 -8.06 10.97 -8.19
C MET A 271 -6.57 11.15 -8.42
N SER A 272 -5.82 11.33 -7.35
CA SER A 272 -4.37 11.15 -7.42
C SER A 272 -3.98 9.69 -7.19
N PHE A 273 -3.01 9.20 -7.94
CA PHE A 273 -2.35 7.91 -7.69
C PHE A 273 -0.90 8.02 -8.20
N PRO A 274 0.05 7.22 -7.69
CA PRO A 274 1.36 7.10 -8.34
C PRO A 274 1.20 6.65 -9.81
N PRO A 275 2.25 6.79 -10.64
CA PRO A 275 2.28 6.13 -11.95
C PRO A 275 1.94 4.65 -11.81
N LYS A 276 0.92 4.20 -12.55
CA LYS A 276 0.43 2.81 -12.49
C LYS A 276 1.51 1.85 -12.96
N ALA A 277 2.01 1.02 -12.05
CA ALA A 277 3.08 0.10 -12.34
C ALA A 277 2.65 -0.97 -13.36
N GLU A 278 1.37 -1.34 -13.37
CA GLU A 278 0.80 -2.31 -14.31
C GLU A 278 0.73 -1.80 -15.76
N ASP A 279 0.84 -0.48 -15.97
CA ASP A 279 0.87 0.16 -17.29
C ASP A 279 2.31 0.34 -17.82
N ASP A 280 3.34 0.15 -16.98
CA ASP A 280 4.74 0.23 -17.40
C ASP A 280 5.13 -0.99 -18.26
N PRO A 281 5.58 -0.79 -19.52
CA PRO A 281 5.99 -1.88 -20.40
C PRO A 281 7.05 -2.81 -19.79
N LYS A 282 7.91 -2.32 -18.89
CA LYS A 282 8.92 -3.17 -18.23
C LYS A 282 8.27 -4.29 -17.39
N ASN A 283 7.05 -4.07 -16.92
CA ASN A 283 6.32 -5.01 -16.08
C ASN A 283 5.42 -5.96 -16.88
N ALA A 284 5.42 -5.89 -18.22
CA ALA A 284 4.50 -6.67 -19.06
C ALA A 284 4.55 -8.19 -18.77
N ALA A 285 5.74 -8.75 -18.52
CA ALA A 285 5.91 -10.16 -18.17
C ALA A 285 5.32 -10.49 -16.79
N LEU A 286 5.57 -9.64 -15.78
CA LEU A 286 5.04 -9.81 -14.43
C LEU A 286 3.51 -9.67 -14.43
N VAL A 287 2.98 -8.66 -15.12
CA VAL A 287 1.54 -8.45 -15.29
C VAL A 287 0.89 -9.65 -15.99
N LYS A 288 1.54 -10.19 -17.04
CA LYS A 288 1.08 -11.42 -17.70
C LYS A 288 1.04 -12.58 -16.72
N LYS A 289 2.06 -12.76 -15.89
CA LYS A 289 2.12 -13.83 -14.88
C LYS A 289 0.93 -13.76 -13.90
N PHE A 290 0.59 -12.57 -13.42
CA PHE A 290 -0.62 -12.39 -12.59
C PHE A 290 -1.91 -12.76 -13.35
N ARG A 291 -2.03 -12.33 -14.61
CA ARG A 291 -3.21 -12.63 -15.45
C ARG A 291 -3.34 -14.11 -15.79
N ASP A 292 -2.22 -14.80 -16.01
CA ASP A 292 -2.18 -16.26 -16.19
C ASP A 292 -2.66 -16.97 -14.91
N ALA A 293 -2.33 -16.41 -13.73
CA ALA A 293 -2.87 -16.81 -12.43
C ALA A 293 -4.28 -16.27 -12.13
N LYS A 294 -4.99 -15.77 -13.16
CA LYS A 294 -6.38 -15.26 -13.10
C LYS A 294 -6.59 -14.08 -12.16
N TYR A 295 -5.57 -13.24 -12.00
CA TYR A 295 -5.64 -12.01 -11.21
C TYR A 295 -5.20 -10.79 -12.04
N ASN A 296 -5.92 -9.66 -11.92
CA ASN A 296 -5.49 -8.40 -12.50
C ASN A 296 -4.71 -7.60 -11.42
N PRO A 297 -3.41 -7.33 -11.61
CA PRO A 297 -2.57 -6.71 -10.58
C PRO A 297 -2.75 -5.19 -10.53
N GLU A 298 -3.96 -4.73 -10.23
CA GLU A 298 -4.25 -3.29 -10.10
C GLU A 298 -3.75 -2.71 -8.78
N GLY A 299 -3.66 -1.37 -8.76
CA GLY A 299 -3.42 -0.57 -7.58
C GLY A 299 -2.13 -0.97 -6.86
N TYR A 300 -2.25 -1.41 -5.61
CA TYR A 300 -1.10 -1.67 -4.73
C TYR A 300 -0.49 -3.07 -4.86
N THR A 301 -0.94 -3.88 -5.83
CA THR A 301 -0.43 -5.24 -6.01
C THR A 301 1.07 -5.25 -6.31
N LEU A 302 1.50 -4.45 -7.29
CA LEU A 302 2.93 -4.40 -7.67
C LEU A 302 3.78 -3.64 -6.64
N PHE A 303 3.18 -2.78 -5.83
CA PHE A 303 3.84 -2.15 -4.67
C PHE A 303 4.15 -3.17 -3.58
N SER A 304 3.20 -4.06 -3.26
CA SER A 304 3.43 -5.15 -2.32
C SER A 304 4.49 -6.15 -2.83
N TYR A 305 4.43 -6.49 -4.13
CA TYR A 305 5.47 -7.30 -4.78
C TYR A 305 6.86 -6.65 -4.63
N ALA A 306 6.96 -5.36 -4.92
CA ALA A 306 8.21 -4.59 -4.82
C ALA A 306 8.72 -4.51 -3.38
N ALA A 307 7.85 -4.35 -2.38
CA ALA A 307 8.23 -4.31 -0.97
C ALA A 307 8.92 -5.60 -0.52
N VAL A 308 8.33 -6.77 -0.83
CA VAL A 308 8.93 -8.07 -0.52
C VAL A 308 10.24 -8.27 -1.26
N LYS A 309 10.30 -7.89 -2.54
CA LYS A 309 11.50 -8.08 -3.36
C LYS A 309 12.66 -7.19 -2.91
N ALA A 310 12.41 -5.92 -2.60
CA ALA A 310 13.40 -5.00 -2.07
C ALA A 310 13.97 -5.48 -0.73
N TRP A 311 13.11 -5.98 0.18
CA TRP A 311 13.57 -6.58 1.42
C TRP A 311 14.45 -7.80 1.18
N ALA A 312 14.04 -8.73 0.32
CA ALA A 312 14.81 -9.94 0.01
C ALA A 312 16.18 -9.63 -0.59
N ASP A 313 16.25 -8.68 -1.53
CA ASP A 313 17.50 -8.25 -2.15
C ASP A 313 18.42 -7.56 -1.14
N ALA A 314 17.86 -6.74 -0.24
CA ALA A 314 18.61 -6.13 0.85
C ALA A 314 19.14 -7.15 1.86
N ALA A 315 18.32 -8.16 2.21
CA ALA A 315 18.71 -9.24 3.12
C ALA A 315 19.81 -10.13 2.53
N ASN A 316 19.76 -10.42 1.23
CA ASN A 316 20.82 -11.11 0.50
C ASN A 316 22.12 -10.29 0.48
N LYS A 317 22.03 -8.98 0.19
CA LYS A 317 23.18 -8.07 0.23
C LYS A 317 23.80 -7.99 1.62
N ALA A 318 22.99 -7.95 2.67
CA ALA A 318 23.42 -7.92 4.06
C ALA A 318 23.91 -9.29 4.58
N LYS A 319 23.62 -10.39 3.86
CA LYS A 319 23.80 -11.77 4.32
C LYS A 319 23.16 -12.00 5.69
N SER A 320 22.03 -11.35 5.94
CA SER A 320 21.35 -11.34 7.23
C SER A 320 19.87 -11.01 7.07
N THR A 321 19.04 -11.53 7.96
CA THR A 321 17.63 -11.14 8.13
C THR A 321 17.41 -10.26 9.36
N ASP A 322 18.48 -9.84 10.05
CA ASP A 322 18.39 -8.89 11.15
C ASP A 322 17.87 -7.54 10.66
N ALA A 323 16.82 -7.02 11.30
CA ALA A 323 16.14 -5.82 10.82
C ALA A 323 17.05 -4.59 10.72
N ALA A 324 18.02 -4.41 11.64
CA ALA A 324 18.94 -3.28 11.58
C ALA A 324 19.94 -3.42 10.42
N ALA A 325 20.49 -4.63 10.21
CA ALA A 325 21.38 -4.91 9.09
C ALA A 325 20.67 -4.71 7.73
N VAL A 326 19.44 -5.22 7.58
CA VAL A 326 18.65 -5.05 6.36
C VAL A 326 18.26 -3.60 6.15
N ALA A 327 17.88 -2.88 7.20
CA ALA A 327 17.55 -1.45 7.12
C ALA A 327 18.76 -0.60 6.69
N ALA A 328 19.98 -0.94 7.11
CA ALA A 328 21.21 -0.29 6.65
C ALA A 328 21.49 -0.61 5.16
N ALA A 329 21.27 -1.87 4.74
CA ALA A 329 21.39 -2.25 3.33
C ALA A 329 20.40 -1.50 2.45
N LEU A 330 19.12 -1.39 2.86
CA LEU A 330 18.08 -0.64 2.16
C LEU A 330 18.46 0.82 1.96
N ARG A 331 18.91 1.52 3.01
CA ARG A 331 19.30 2.94 2.93
C ARG A 331 20.54 3.21 2.07
N SER A 332 21.46 2.25 1.98
CA SER A 332 22.69 2.37 1.18
C SER A 332 22.56 1.81 -0.23
N GLY A 333 21.41 1.23 -0.57
CA GLY A 333 21.16 0.53 -1.82
C GLY A 333 20.31 1.32 -2.80
N LYS A 334 20.26 0.78 -4.02
CA LYS A 334 19.26 1.08 -5.04
C LYS A 334 18.68 -0.25 -5.49
N TYR A 335 17.36 -0.34 -5.61
CA TYR A 335 16.67 -1.58 -5.93
C TYR A 335 15.80 -1.36 -7.15
N ASP A 336 16.12 -2.05 -8.25
CA ASP A 336 15.22 -2.07 -9.40
C ASP A 336 13.96 -2.86 -9.04
N SER A 337 12.79 -2.31 -9.35
CA SER A 337 11.51 -2.87 -8.92
C SER A 337 10.38 -2.55 -9.89
N ALA A 338 9.27 -3.27 -9.72
CA ALA A 338 8.06 -3.07 -10.50
C ALA A 338 7.53 -1.63 -10.40
N VAL A 339 7.75 -0.93 -9.28
CA VAL A 339 7.26 0.45 -9.06
C VAL A 339 8.32 1.52 -9.33
N GLY A 340 9.38 1.17 -10.07
CA GLY A 340 10.51 2.07 -10.33
C GLY A 340 11.72 1.72 -9.47
N VAL A 341 12.79 2.50 -9.60
CA VAL A 341 13.98 2.33 -8.77
C VAL A 341 13.67 2.83 -7.35
N LEU A 342 13.79 1.94 -6.36
CA LEU A 342 13.62 2.29 -4.96
C LEU A 342 14.95 2.77 -4.37
N GLU A 343 14.96 4.02 -3.94
CA GLU A 343 16.01 4.64 -3.13
C GLU A 343 15.37 5.29 -1.92
N PHE A 344 15.79 4.87 -0.73
CA PHE A 344 15.21 5.33 0.52
C PHE A 344 16.02 6.48 1.13
N ASP A 345 15.32 7.44 1.71
CA ASP A 345 15.93 8.49 2.51
C ASP A 345 16.26 8.01 3.94
N ALA A 346 16.71 8.93 4.80
CA ALA A 346 17.03 8.60 6.19
C ALA A 346 15.83 8.09 6.99
N LYS A 347 14.62 8.59 6.69
CA LYS A 347 13.36 8.27 7.38
C LYS A 347 12.71 6.98 6.87
N GLY A 348 13.15 6.50 5.70
CA GLY A 348 12.62 5.30 5.05
C GLY A 348 11.61 5.58 3.95
N ASP A 349 11.44 6.84 3.54
CA ASP A 349 10.59 7.23 2.41
C ASP A 349 11.37 7.12 1.09
N ILE A 350 10.67 6.88 -0.02
CA ILE A 350 11.28 6.93 -1.36
C ILE A 350 11.64 8.38 -1.73
N LYS A 351 12.83 8.61 -2.28
CA LYS A 351 13.35 9.97 -2.54
C LYS A 351 12.57 10.78 -3.60
N ASN A 352 11.94 10.10 -4.57
CA ASN A 352 11.30 10.73 -5.72
C ASN A 352 9.83 10.30 -5.85
N ALA A 353 9.08 10.32 -4.75
CA ALA A 353 7.65 10.04 -4.81
C ALA A 353 6.95 11.05 -5.73
N VAL A 354 6.17 10.54 -6.69
CA VAL A 354 5.36 11.33 -7.61
C VAL A 354 3.93 10.82 -7.60
N TYR A 355 2.99 11.74 -7.80
CA TYR A 355 1.58 11.46 -7.97
C TYR A 355 1.10 12.11 -9.26
N ASP A 356 0.35 11.36 -10.05
CA ASP A 356 -0.37 11.84 -11.22
C ASP A 356 -1.86 11.96 -10.91
N ILE A 357 -2.58 12.68 -11.76
CA ILE A 357 -4.05 12.74 -11.70
C ILE A 357 -4.63 11.79 -12.74
N TYR A 358 -5.58 10.98 -12.29
CA TYR A 358 -6.33 10.04 -13.10
C TYR A 358 -7.81 10.40 -13.13
N VAL A 359 -8.52 9.99 -14.18
CA VAL A 359 -9.97 10.11 -14.35
C VAL A 359 -10.59 8.74 -14.51
N TRP A 360 -11.67 8.50 -13.76
CA TRP A 360 -12.50 7.30 -13.89
C TRP A 360 -13.39 7.40 -15.13
N LYS A 361 -13.41 6.34 -15.93
CA LYS A 361 -14.24 6.18 -17.12
C LYS A 361 -14.49 4.70 -17.39
N ASP A 362 -15.75 4.33 -17.53
CA ASP A 362 -16.19 2.98 -17.93
C ASP A 362 -15.57 1.87 -17.06
N GLY A 363 -15.53 2.13 -15.75
CA GLY A 363 -15.02 1.19 -14.75
C GLY A 363 -13.50 1.07 -14.64
N LYS A 364 -12.74 1.97 -15.28
CA LYS A 364 -11.28 2.04 -15.19
C LYS A 364 -10.81 3.47 -15.01
N SER A 365 -9.63 3.66 -14.46
CA SER A 365 -8.99 4.97 -14.34
C SER A 365 -7.86 5.14 -15.37
N TYR A 366 -7.80 6.33 -15.98
CA TYR A 366 -6.85 6.71 -17.02
C TYR A 366 -6.14 8.01 -16.64
N PRO A 367 -4.89 8.25 -17.07
CA PRO A 367 -4.23 9.54 -16.84
C PRO A 367 -5.10 10.70 -17.35
N SER A 368 -5.29 11.75 -16.55
CA SER A 368 -6.19 12.87 -16.89
C SER A 368 -5.58 13.84 -17.92
N THR A 369 -4.30 13.69 -18.24
CA THR A 369 -3.52 14.58 -19.11
C THR A 369 -3.19 13.97 -20.48
N LYS A 370 -3.81 12.85 -20.85
CA LYS A 370 -3.64 12.20 -22.15
C LYS A 370 -4.88 12.31 -23.03
#